data_AF-A0A919AUN4-F1
#
_entry.id   AF-A0A919AUN4-F1
#
_cell.length_a   1.000
_cell.length_b   1.000
_cell.length_c   1.000
_cell.angle_alpha   90.00
_cell.angle_beta   90.00
_cell.angle_gamma   90.00
#
_symmetry.space_group_name_H-M   'P 1'
#
loop_
_entity.id
_entity.type
_entity.pdbx_description
1 polymer ?
#
loop_
_entity_poly.entity_id
_entity_poly.type
_entity_poly.pdbx_seq_one_letter_code
_entity_poly.pdbx_strand_id
1 'polypeptide(L)'
;MSEQESFDRIPLTQDQVFETVSHLILTKQHQAALTLLSQLEHSGADQIQIDFLRGTIAGQNDDWPMAIRYYRGILAGNPSLLRVRLELARAFFNAADYDNAKRQFELVLASDQLPAEVRTNVRGFLAVIYTRKKWSLNVSFSAAPDTNINTATASERVTLYGLPFDLSDDAKRSSGVGITGDVSAGYRFDLRQGLAVDVGGAARHTEYLNSSSFDQTYLRAHMGPRVYTARSEVRVLAAAGYARFGGRSYYTSAGMQVTAQRQLNDRLKASILVGVDKMNYTTIDYRDGENYSLTGQVNYSLSRVSSFRTYAGINLEKTQEASLDNTTYRIGFGYARELGLGLTATLSGSFTYRPFDAFSILYGEKRTDHTISTGVGFTKRDINIWGFAPVVRYDYFRSMSNITLFDYDRHRINIGFTRVF
;
A
#
# COMPACT_ATOMS: atom_id res chain seq x y z
N MET A 1 -39.96 -40.24 -56.79
CA MET A 1 -38.99 -39.13 -56.70
C MET A 1 -39.38 -38.31 -55.48
N SER A 2 -38.61 -38.41 -54.39
CA SER A 2 -38.82 -37.61 -53.19
C SER A 2 -37.90 -36.40 -53.23
N GLU A 3 -38.49 -35.20 -53.20
CA GLU A 3 -37.77 -33.96 -52.93
C GLU A 3 -37.29 -33.97 -51.48
N GLN A 4 -35.96 -33.98 -51.29
CA GLN A 4 -35.35 -33.66 -50.00
C GLN A 4 -35.27 -32.13 -49.91
N GLU A 5 -36.13 -31.54 -49.08
CA GLU A 5 -35.98 -30.17 -48.62
C GLU A 5 -34.64 -30.02 -47.88
N SER A 6 -33.68 -29.37 -48.54
CA SER A 6 -32.48 -28.85 -47.91
C SER A 6 -32.89 -27.70 -47.01
N PHE A 7 -33.10 -27.97 -45.72
CA PHE A 7 -33.16 -26.92 -44.71
C PHE A 7 -31.80 -26.22 -44.66
N ASP A 8 -31.70 -25.07 -45.32
CA ASP A 8 -30.63 -24.10 -45.07
C ASP A 8 -30.65 -23.77 -43.58
N ARG A 9 -29.69 -24.32 -42.84
CA ARG A 9 -29.45 -23.91 -41.46
C ARG A 9 -28.99 -22.47 -41.52
N ILE A 10 -29.90 -21.54 -41.25
CA ILE A 10 -29.56 -20.13 -41.07
C ILE A 10 -28.44 -20.09 -40.00
N PRO A 11 -27.22 -19.65 -40.35
CA PRO A 11 -26.14 -19.58 -39.39
C PRO A 11 -26.54 -18.62 -38.27
N LEU A 12 -26.45 -19.08 -37.03
CA LEU A 12 -26.74 -18.24 -35.86
C LEU A 12 -25.86 -16.99 -35.90
N THR A 13 -26.46 -15.83 -35.62
CA THR A 13 -25.69 -14.59 -35.43
C THR A 13 -24.82 -14.70 -34.18
N GLN A 14 -23.75 -13.90 -34.09
CA GLN A 14 -22.89 -13.90 -32.90
C GLN A 14 -23.68 -13.67 -31.60
N ASP A 15 -24.66 -12.77 -31.62
CA ASP A 15 -25.54 -12.49 -30.48
C ASP A 15 -26.37 -13.74 -30.09
N GLN A 16 -26.94 -14.45 -31.06
CA GLN A 16 -27.69 -15.68 -30.81
C GLN A 16 -26.80 -16.79 -30.23
N VAL A 17 -25.54 -16.86 -30.65
CA VAL A 17 -24.57 -17.80 -30.06
C VAL A 17 -24.24 -17.39 -28.62
N PHE A 18 -24.06 -16.11 -28.32
CA PHE A 18 -23.85 -15.64 -26.93
C PHE A 18 -25.05 -15.89 -26.01
N GLU A 19 -26.28 -15.73 -26.52
CA GLU A 19 -27.50 -16.11 -25.79
C GLU A 19 -27.53 -17.61 -25.51
N THR A 20 -27.20 -18.43 -26.51
CA THR A 20 -27.11 -19.89 -26.37
C THR A 20 -26.06 -20.27 -25.31
N VAL A 21 -24.87 -19.67 -25.37
CA VAL A 21 -23.82 -19.87 -24.36
C VAL A 21 -24.33 -19.48 -22.96
N SER A 22 -25.01 -18.35 -22.83
CA SER A 22 -25.55 -17.90 -21.55
C SER A 22 -26.58 -18.88 -20.99
N HIS A 23 -27.45 -19.44 -21.84
CA HIS A 23 -28.39 -20.49 -21.46
C HIS A 23 -27.67 -21.79 -21.04
N LEU A 24 -26.64 -22.20 -21.76
CA LEU A 24 -25.82 -23.37 -21.39
C LEU A 24 -25.14 -23.18 -20.04
N ILE A 25 -24.65 -21.98 -19.73
CA ILE A 25 -24.10 -21.63 -18.41
C ILE A 25 -25.18 -21.74 -17.33
N LEU A 26 -26.37 -21.18 -17.54
CA LEU A 26 -27.48 -21.26 -16.58
C LEU A 26 -27.93 -22.71 -16.32
N THR A 27 -27.87 -23.56 -17.34
CA THR A 27 -28.23 -24.99 -17.26
C THR A 27 -27.05 -25.90 -16.88
N LYS A 28 -25.92 -25.32 -16.45
CA LYS A 28 -24.69 -26.02 -16.03
C LYS A 28 -24.04 -26.91 -17.10
N GLN A 29 -24.33 -26.67 -18.37
CA GLN A 29 -23.71 -27.35 -19.51
C GLN A 29 -22.38 -26.67 -19.89
N HIS A 30 -21.46 -26.58 -18.94
CA HIS A 30 -20.24 -25.77 -19.05
C HIS A 30 -19.32 -26.18 -20.20
N GLN A 31 -19.18 -27.49 -20.47
CA GLN A 31 -18.32 -27.96 -21.55
C GLN A 31 -18.84 -27.54 -22.93
N ALA A 32 -20.16 -27.63 -23.14
CA ALA A 32 -20.78 -27.18 -24.39
C ALA A 32 -20.63 -25.66 -24.57
N ALA A 33 -20.81 -24.90 -23.48
CA ALA A 33 -20.58 -23.46 -23.47
C ALA A 33 -19.13 -23.10 -23.85
N LEU A 34 -18.13 -23.79 -23.28
CA LEU A 34 -16.71 -23.56 -23.61
C LEU A 34 -16.36 -23.89 -25.06
N THR A 35 -16.96 -24.95 -25.63
CA THR A 35 -16.78 -25.29 -27.05
C THR A 35 -17.30 -24.17 -27.96
N LEU A 36 -18.50 -23.66 -27.70
CA LEU A 36 -19.08 -22.55 -28.47
C LEU A 36 -18.26 -21.25 -28.30
N LEU A 37 -17.80 -20.95 -27.09
CA LEU A 37 -16.93 -19.79 -26.84
C LEU A 37 -15.61 -19.88 -27.62
N SER A 38 -15.05 -21.07 -27.76
CA SER A 38 -13.83 -21.29 -28.54
C SER A 38 -14.08 -21.06 -30.04
N GLN A 39 -15.25 -21.42 -30.55
CA GLN A 39 -15.62 -21.12 -31.94
C GLN A 39 -15.81 -19.61 -32.16
N LEU A 40 -16.43 -18.91 -31.21
CA LEU A 40 -16.60 -17.46 -31.26
C LEU A 40 -15.27 -16.71 -31.30
N GLU A 41 -14.27 -17.15 -30.52
CA GLU A 41 -12.93 -16.55 -30.50
C GLU A 41 -12.26 -16.57 -31.88
N HIS A 42 -12.38 -17.68 -32.63
CA HIS A 42 -11.84 -17.78 -33.99
C HIS A 42 -12.62 -16.94 -35.02
N SER A 43 -13.86 -16.53 -34.69
CA SER A 43 -14.71 -15.72 -35.56
C SER A 43 -14.52 -14.21 -35.38
N GLY A 44 -13.62 -13.78 -34.48
CA GLY A 44 -13.39 -12.37 -34.18
C GLY A 44 -14.51 -11.69 -33.37
N ALA A 45 -15.31 -12.48 -32.62
CA ALA A 45 -16.34 -11.95 -31.73
C ALA A 45 -15.74 -11.18 -30.53
N ASP A 46 -16.58 -10.45 -29.78
CA ASP A 46 -16.12 -9.62 -28.66
C ASP A 46 -15.39 -10.44 -27.58
N GLN A 47 -14.06 -10.27 -27.53
CA GLN A 47 -13.19 -10.95 -26.59
C GLN A 47 -13.54 -10.65 -25.13
N ILE A 48 -14.03 -9.43 -24.82
CA ILE A 48 -14.40 -9.07 -23.45
C ILE A 48 -15.58 -9.93 -23.00
N GLN A 49 -16.57 -10.12 -23.86
CA GLN A 49 -17.73 -10.96 -23.58
C GLN A 49 -17.33 -12.43 -23.47
N ILE A 50 -16.47 -12.92 -24.36
CA ILE A 50 -15.94 -14.29 -24.31
C ILE A 50 -15.23 -14.55 -22.97
N ASP A 51 -14.27 -13.68 -22.60
CA ASP A 51 -13.51 -13.83 -21.36
C ASP A 51 -14.39 -13.69 -20.12
N PHE A 52 -15.40 -12.81 -20.16
CA PHE A 52 -16.35 -12.66 -19.06
C PHE A 52 -17.15 -13.95 -18.83
N LEU A 53 -17.61 -14.60 -19.90
CA LEU A 53 -18.35 -15.86 -19.84
C LEU A 53 -17.43 -17.02 -19.42
N ARG A 54 -16.19 -17.07 -19.89
CA ARG A 54 -15.17 -18.03 -19.41
C ARG A 54 -14.90 -17.87 -17.91
N GLY A 55 -14.75 -16.64 -17.44
CA GLY A 55 -14.61 -16.34 -16.01
C GLY A 55 -15.85 -16.75 -15.20
N THR A 56 -17.04 -16.59 -15.77
CA THR A 56 -18.31 -17.01 -15.14
C THR A 56 -18.40 -18.53 -15.01
N ILE A 57 -18.05 -19.27 -16.07
CA ILE A 57 -17.98 -20.74 -16.06
C ILE A 57 -16.96 -21.22 -15.02
N ALA A 58 -15.76 -20.63 -15.01
CA ALA A 58 -14.73 -20.97 -14.04
C ALA A 58 -15.23 -20.77 -12.60
N GLY A 59 -15.90 -19.64 -12.32
CA GLY A 59 -16.50 -19.38 -11.01
C GLY A 59 -17.62 -20.35 -10.63
N GLN A 60 -18.44 -20.80 -11.59
CA GLN A 60 -19.48 -21.82 -11.32
C GLN A 60 -18.91 -23.23 -11.08
N ASN A 61 -17.67 -23.47 -11.53
CA ASN A 61 -16.91 -24.70 -11.27
C ASN A 61 -16.02 -24.60 -10.02
N ASP A 62 -16.13 -23.53 -9.22
CA ASP A 62 -15.26 -23.21 -8.08
C ASP A 62 -13.76 -23.05 -8.45
N ASP A 63 -13.43 -22.88 -9.73
CA ASP A 63 -12.08 -22.52 -10.20
C ASP A 63 -11.88 -21.00 -10.09
N TRP A 64 -11.82 -20.54 -8.83
CA TRP A 64 -11.60 -19.13 -8.51
C TRP A 64 -10.28 -18.58 -9.07
N PRO A 65 -9.14 -19.30 -9.06
CA PRO A 65 -7.91 -18.81 -9.69
C PRO A 65 -8.10 -18.47 -11.17
N MET A 66 -8.78 -19.32 -11.94
CA MET A 66 -9.03 -19.07 -13.35
C MET A 66 -10.05 -17.93 -13.56
N ALA A 67 -11.13 -17.88 -12.76
CA ALA A 67 -12.09 -16.77 -12.80
C ALA A 67 -11.40 -15.41 -12.54
N ILE A 68 -10.56 -15.34 -11.51
CA ILE A 68 -9.75 -14.17 -11.18
C ILE A 68 -8.86 -13.78 -12.35
N ARG A 69 -8.22 -14.74 -13.02
CA ARG A 69 -7.36 -14.49 -14.17
C ARG A 69 -8.13 -13.82 -15.32
N TYR A 70 -9.28 -14.38 -15.71
CA TYR A 70 -10.11 -13.80 -16.77
C TYR A 70 -10.58 -12.38 -16.43
N TYR A 71 -11.16 -12.19 -15.24
CA TYR A 71 -11.66 -10.87 -14.84
C TYR A 71 -10.54 -9.82 -14.67
N ARG A 72 -9.36 -10.22 -14.18
CA ARG A 72 -8.18 -9.33 -14.15
C ARG A 72 -7.73 -8.94 -15.55
N GLY A 73 -7.70 -9.88 -16.49
CA GLY A 73 -7.35 -9.62 -17.89
C GLY A 73 -8.26 -8.57 -18.53
N ILE A 74 -9.58 -8.72 -18.37
CA ILE A 74 -10.55 -7.74 -18.85
C ILE A 74 -10.31 -6.36 -18.23
N LEU A 75 -10.15 -6.28 -16.91
CA LEU A 75 -9.94 -5.03 -16.19
C LEU A 75 -8.56 -4.41 -16.39
N ALA A 76 -7.60 -5.15 -16.96
CA ALA A 76 -6.30 -4.60 -17.33
C ALA A 76 -6.44 -3.60 -18.48
N GLY A 77 -7.23 -3.93 -19.50
CA GLY A 77 -7.58 -2.99 -20.58
C GLY A 77 -8.68 -2.01 -20.20
N ASN A 78 -9.69 -2.49 -19.46
CA ASN A 78 -10.95 -1.77 -19.23
C ASN A 78 -11.28 -1.64 -17.73
N PRO A 79 -10.50 -0.86 -16.96
CA PRO A 79 -10.63 -0.83 -15.50
C PRO A 79 -11.97 -0.26 -15.00
N SER A 80 -12.72 0.48 -15.81
CA SER A 80 -13.98 1.11 -15.37
C SER A 80 -15.19 0.18 -15.34
N LEU A 81 -15.09 -1.05 -15.88
CA LEU A 81 -16.18 -2.01 -16.04
C LEU A 81 -16.72 -2.52 -14.69
N LEU A 82 -17.84 -1.95 -14.26
CA LEU A 82 -18.43 -2.18 -12.94
C LEU A 82 -18.84 -3.65 -12.72
N ARG A 83 -19.48 -4.28 -13.71
CA ARG A 83 -19.96 -5.66 -13.59
C ARG A 83 -18.80 -6.65 -13.45
N VAL A 84 -17.77 -6.51 -14.28
CA VAL A 84 -16.56 -7.34 -14.20
C VAL A 84 -15.84 -7.14 -12.86
N ARG A 85 -15.79 -5.91 -12.35
CA ARG A 85 -15.20 -5.61 -11.04
C ARG A 85 -15.96 -6.27 -9.89
N LEU A 86 -17.29 -6.29 -9.94
CA LEU A 86 -18.11 -6.97 -8.95
C LEU A 86 -17.85 -8.48 -8.95
N GLU A 87 -17.78 -9.10 -10.13
CA GLU A 87 -17.47 -10.53 -10.25
C GLU A 87 -16.03 -10.85 -9.81
N LEU A 88 -15.06 -9.99 -10.12
CA LEU A 88 -13.71 -10.11 -9.60
C LEU A 88 -13.68 -10.05 -8.06
N ALA A 89 -14.43 -9.13 -7.46
CA ALA A 89 -14.53 -9.03 -6.00
C ALA A 89 -15.11 -10.29 -5.36
N ARG A 90 -16.14 -10.87 -5.98
CA ARG A 90 -16.74 -12.15 -5.55
C ARG A 90 -15.78 -13.32 -5.72
N ALA A 91 -15.07 -13.39 -6.84
CA ALA A 91 -14.09 -14.45 -7.09
C ALA A 91 -12.96 -14.41 -6.04
N PHE A 92 -12.44 -13.22 -5.70
CA PHE A 92 -11.49 -13.08 -4.59
C PHE A 92 -12.08 -13.49 -3.24
N PHE A 93 -13.33 -13.11 -2.96
CA PHE A 93 -13.99 -13.47 -1.72
C PHE A 93 -14.11 -14.99 -1.54
N ASN A 94 -14.50 -15.70 -2.60
CA ASN A 94 -14.62 -17.16 -2.57
C ASN A 94 -13.26 -17.86 -2.55
N ALA A 95 -12.23 -17.25 -3.15
CA ALA A 95 -10.83 -17.69 -3.01
C ALA A 95 -10.21 -17.39 -1.62
N ALA A 96 -10.97 -16.81 -0.69
CA ALA A 96 -10.50 -16.31 0.60
C ALA A 96 -9.37 -15.25 0.51
N ASP A 97 -9.19 -14.63 -0.66
CA ASP A 97 -8.29 -13.48 -0.87
C ASP A 97 -9.02 -12.18 -0.45
N TYR A 98 -9.18 -12.05 0.87
CA TYR A 98 -10.02 -11.01 1.45
C TYR A 98 -9.50 -9.59 1.25
N ASP A 99 -8.19 -9.40 1.09
CA ASP A 99 -7.63 -8.08 0.82
C ASP A 99 -7.93 -7.57 -0.58
N ASN A 100 -7.75 -8.43 -1.59
CA ASN A 100 -8.12 -8.07 -2.94
C ASN A 100 -9.65 -7.97 -3.07
N ALA A 101 -10.43 -8.86 -2.44
CA ALA A 101 -11.90 -8.77 -2.42
C ALA A 101 -12.38 -7.44 -1.85
N LYS A 102 -11.89 -7.08 -0.64
CA LYS A 102 -12.25 -5.84 0.05
C LYS A 102 -11.97 -4.62 -0.83
N ARG A 103 -10.77 -4.56 -1.42
CA ARG A 103 -10.38 -3.45 -2.31
C ARG A 103 -11.32 -3.32 -3.49
N GLN A 104 -11.65 -4.43 -4.17
CA GLN A 104 -12.55 -4.39 -5.33
C GLN A 104 -13.97 -3.99 -4.93
N PHE A 105 -14.50 -4.49 -3.81
CA PHE A 105 -15.80 -4.08 -3.28
C PHE A 105 -15.85 -2.60 -2.89
N GLU A 106 -14.81 -2.05 -2.26
CA GLU A 106 -14.72 -0.62 -1.94
C GLU A 106 -14.71 0.24 -3.21
N LEU A 107 -14.04 -0.21 -4.27
CA LEU A 107 -14.07 0.47 -5.58
C LEU A 107 -15.45 0.36 -6.25
N VAL A 108 -16.17 -0.75 -6.12
CA VAL A 108 -17.56 -0.89 -6.59
C VAL A 108 -18.48 0.10 -5.86
N LEU A 109 -18.35 0.22 -4.53
CA LEU A 109 -19.13 1.16 -3.72
C LEU A 109 -18.87 2.63 -4.05
N ALA A 110 -17.70 2.92 -4.63
CA ALA A 110 -17.36 4.25 -5.14
C ALA A 110 -18.08 4.59 -6.46
N SER A 111 -19.04 3.78 -6.94
CA SER A 111 -19.89 4.09 -8.09
C SER A 111 -21.17 4.84 -7.67
N ASP A 112 -21.48 5.95 -8.34
CA ASP A 112 -22.75 6.67 -8.11
C ASP A 112 -23.95 5.93 -8.68
N GLN A 113 -23.77 5.19 -9.78
CA GLN A 113 -24.82 4.45 -10.49
C GLN A 113 -25.11 3.06 -9.92
N LEU A 114 -24.58 2.73 -8.73
CA LEU A 114 -24.78 1.39 -8.14
C LEU A 114 -26.21 1.27 -7.58
N PRO A 115 -27.03 0.31 -8.05
CA PRO A 115 -28.36 0.08 -7.48
C PRO A 115 -28.31 -0.17 -5.98
N ALA A 116 -29.33 0.28 -5.24
CA ALA A 116 -29.36 0.21 -3.78
C ALA A 116 -29.23 -1.22 -3.25
N GLU A 117 -29.87 -2.18 -3.90
CA GLU A 117 -29.79 -3.61 -3.56
C GLU A 117 -28.36 -4.15 -3.71
N VAL A 118 -27.70 -3.86 -4.84
CA VAL A 118 -26.30 -4.27 -5.08
C VAL A 118 -25.38 -3.63 -4.04
N ARG A 119 -25.60 -2.36 -3.68
CA ARG A 119 -24.86 -1.67 -2.60
C ARG A 119 -25.01 -2.39 -1.26
N THR A 120 -26.22 -2.82 -0.91
CA THR A 120 -26.48 -3.60 0.31
C THR A 120 -25.77 -4.94 0.29
N ASN A 121 -25.82 -5.66 -0.83
CA ASN A 121 -25.13 -6.95 -0.98
C ASN A 121 -23.61 -6.80 -0.84
N VAL A 122 -23.01 -5.79 -1.48
CA VAL A 122 -21.58 -5.49 -1.36
C VAL A 122 -21.18 -5.17 0.09
N ARG A 123 -21.99 -4.39 0.82
CA ARG A 123 -21.75 -4.14 2.24
C ARG A 123 -21.85 -5.41 3.09
N GLY A 124 -22.75 -6.34 2.73
CA GLY A 124 -22.83 -7.67 3.33
C GLY A 124 -21.52 -8.45 3.17
N PHE A 125 -20.98 -8.50 1.94
CA PHE A 125 -19.67 -9.13 1.69
C PHE A 125 -18.55 -8.47 2.51
N LEU A 126 -18.49 -7.14 2.56
CA LEU A 126 -17.48 -6.43 3.36
C LEU A 126 -17.61 -6.73 4.85
N ALA A 127 -18.82 -6.86 5.39
CA ALA A 127 -19.05 -7.25 6.77
C ALA A 127 -18.54 -8.67 7.05
N VAL A 128 -18.76 -9.61 6.13
CA VAL A 128 -18.24 -10.99 6.24
C VAL A 128 -16.73 -11.05 6.09
N ILE A 129 -16.14 -10.30 5.16
CA ILE A 129 -14.69 -10.16 5.04
C ILE A 129 -14.11 -9.67 6.37
N TYR A 130 -14.74 -8.66 6.96
CA TYR A 130 -14.26 -8.08 8.20
C TYR A 130 -14.29 -9.08 9.37
N THR A 131 -15.23 -10.02 9.41
CA THR A 131 -15.25 -11.09 10.43
C THR A 131 -14.30 -12.23 10.11
N ARG A 132 -14.14 -12.62 8.83
CA ARG A 132 -13.29 -13.76 8.42
C ARG A 132 -11.81 -13.42 8.30
N LYS A 133 -11.45 -12.18 7.95
CA LYS A 133 -10.06 -11.75 7.83
C LYS A 133 -9.45 -11.58 9.22
N LYS A 134 -8.73 -12.62 9.66
CA LYS A 134 -8.03 -12.64 10.94
C LYS A 134 -6.54 -12.34 10.84
N TRP A 135 -5.93 -12.49 9.68
CA TRP A 135 -4.50 -12.27 9.51
C TRP A 135 -4.25 -11.31 8.35
N SER A 136 -3.06 -10.73 8.32
CA SER A 136 -2.55 -9.95 7.19
C SER A 136 -1.06 -10.20 7.00
N LEU A 137 -0.60 -10.22 5.76
CA LEU A 137 0.82 -10.32 5.42
C LEU A 137 1.14 -9.39 4.25
N ASN A 138 2.09 -8.48 4.44
CA ASN A 138 2.65 -7.67 3.35
C ASN A 138 4.13 -7.98 3.23
N VAL A 139 4.57 -8.26 2.00
CA VAL A 139 5.96 -8.54 1.68
C VAL A 139 6.37 -7.71 0.47
N SER A 140 7.50 -7.02 0.56
CA SER A 140 8.14 -6.40 -0.60
C SER A 140 9.63 -6.57 -0.58
N PHE A 141 10.21 -6.68 -1.78
CA PHE A 141 11.65 -6.69 -2.00
C PHE A 141 11.97 -5.74 -3.15
N SER A 142 13.00 -4.91 -3.00
CA SER A 142 13.38 -3.96 -4.03
C SER A 142 14.88 -3.67 -4.04
N ALA A 143 15.42 -3.43 -5.22
CA ALA A 143 16.68 -2.73 -5.39
C ALA A 143 16.40 -1.22 -5.40
N ALA A 144 17.21 -0.50 -4.65
CA ALA A 144 17.03 0.92 -4.36
C ALA A 144 18.31 1.71 -4.63
N PRO A 145 18.67 1.99 -5.90
CA PRO A 145 19.68 3.00 -6.20
C PRO A 145 19.32 4.35 -5.57
N ASP A 146 20.30 4.97 -4.96
CA ASP A 146 20.12 6.14 -4.11
C ASP A 146 21.33 7.07 -4.20
N THR A 147 21.09 8.35 -4.41
CA THR A 147 22.16 9.35 -4.52
C THR A 147 22.71 9.81 -3.16
N ASN A 148 22.04 9.46 -2.05
CA ASN A 148 22.41 9.92 -0.71
C ASN A 148 22.06 8.88 0.38
N ILE A 149 22.83 7.79 0.44
CA ILE A 149 22.60 6.66 1.36
C ILE A 149 22.84 7.03 2.83
N ASN A 150 23.78 7.94 3.08
CA ASN A 150 24.13 8.42 4.42
C ASN A 150 23.32 9.64 4.85
N THR A 151 22.43 10.16 3.98
CA THR A 151 21.54 11.30 4.27
C THR A 151 22.33 12.55 4.71
N ALA A 152 23.46 12.79 4.05
CA ALA A 152 24.42 13.84 4.38
C ALA A 152 24.39 15.00 3.37
N THR A 153 24.98 16.14 3.76
CA THR A 153 25.12 17.31 2.89
C THR A 153 26.09 17.06 1.73
N ALA A 154 25.91 17.81 0.63
CA ALA A 154 26.90 17.88 -0.45
C ALA A 154 27.97 18.96 -0.21
N SER A 155 27.86 19.76 0.85
CA SER A 155 28.83 20.80 1.18
C SER A 155 30.20 20.21 1.54
N GLU A 156 31.26 20.90 1.15
CA GLU A 156 32.64 20.52 1.54
C GLU A 156 32.99 20.97 2.95
N ARG A 157 32.32 22.01 3.46
CA ARG A 157 32.57 22.63 4.76
C ARG A 157 31.31 22.79 5.57
N VAL A 158 31.47 22.75 6.89
CA VAL A 158 30.44 23.07 7.88
C VAL A 158 31.00 24.03 8.92
N THR A 159 30.15 24.92 9.42
CA THR A 159 30.53 25.79 10.54
C THR A 159 30.17 25.09 11.85
N LEU A 160 31.17 24.83 12.69
CA LEU A 160 30.99 24.30 14.04
C LEU A 160 31.68 25.26 15.01
N TYR A 161 31.02 25.61 16.12
CA TYR A 161 31.53 26.59 17.10
C TYR A 161 31.95 27.94 16.47
N GLY A 162 31.29 28.34 15.39
CA GLY A 162 31.63 29.56 14.64
C GLY A 162 32.88 29.47 13.76
N LEU A 163 33.50 28.28 13.63
CA LEU A 163 34.68 28.04 12.80
C LEU A 163 34.34 27.10 11.63
N PRO A 164 34.92 27.30 10.44
CA PRO A 164 34.74 26.39 9.32
C PRO A 164 35.58 25.12 9.50
N PHE A 165 34.97 23.96 9.32
CA PHE A 165 35.62 22.66 9.29
C PHE A 165 35.35 21.99 7.94
N ASP A 166 36.37 21.37 7.35
CA ASP A 166 36.20 20.52 6.18
C ASP A 166 35.55 19.19 6.61
N LEU A 167 34.51 18.77 5.89
CA LEU A 167 33.91 17.46 6.10
C LEU A 167 34.81 16.37 5.55
N SER A 168 34.96 15.30 6.32
CA SER A 168 35.53 14.05 5.81
C SER A 168 34.64 13.45 4.73
N ASP A 169 35.20 12.65 3.83
CA ASP A 169 34.46 12.16 2.66
C ASP A 169 33.29 11.24 3.03
N ASP A 170 33.35 10.55 4.17
CA ASP A 170 32.26 9.74 4.73
C ASP A 170 31.11 10.58 5.34
N ALA A 171 31.40 11.84 5.70
CA ALA A 171 30.41 12.81 6.19
C ALA A 171 29.76 13.61 5.05
N LYS A 172 30.19 13.41 3.79
CA LYS A 172 29.59 14.00 2.58
C LYS A 172 28.61 13.02 1.93
N ARG A 173 27.66 13.56 1.15
CA ARG A 173 26.70 12.78 0.37
C ARG A 173 27.39 11.64 -0.40
N SER A 174 26.97 10.42 -0.10
CA SER A 174 27.44 9.20 -0.78
C SER A 174 26.30 8.50 -1.52
N SER A 175 26.55 8.08 -2.75
CA SER A 175 25.59 7.26 -3.51
C SER A 175 25.80 5.77 -3.25
N GLY A 176 24.78 4.97 -3.53
CA GLY A 176 24.87 3.51 -3.39
C GLY A 176 23.61 2.81 -3.89
N VAL A 177 23.64 1.48 -3.85
CA VAL A 177 22.50 0.63 -4.21
C VAL A 177 22.12 -0.20 -3.01
N GLY A 178 20.93 0.03 -2.47
CA GLY A 178 20.39 -0.74 -1.36
C GLY A 178 19.51 -1.89 -1.85
N ILE A 179 19.63 -3.09 -1.28
CA ILE A 179 18.63 -4.15 -1.42
C ILE A 179 17.75 -4.10 -0.18
N THR A 180 16.48 -3.72 -0.37
CA THR A 180 15.51 -3.57 0.73
C THR A 180 14.52 -4.72 0.75
N GLY A 181 14.35 -5.36 1.90
CA GLY A 181 13.24 -6.25 2.20
C GLY A 181 12.33 -5.67 3.27
N ASP A 182 11.02 -5.72 3.05
CA ASP A 182 9.99 -5.34 4.01
C ASP A 182 9.03 -6.51 4.22
N VAL A 183 8.76 -6.82 5.48
CA VAL A 183 7.74 -7.79 5.88
C VAL A 183 6.91 -7.18 6.99
N SER A 184 5.58 -7.26 6.89
CA SER A 184 4.70 -6.99 8.03
C SER A 184 3.63 -8.05 8.11
N ALA A 185 3.37 -8.52 9.33
CA ALA A 185 2.38 -9.55 9.59
C ALA A 185 1.56 -9.18 10.82
N GLY A 186 0.31 -9.64 10.84
CA GLY A 186 -0.57 -9.43 11.97
C GLY A 186 -1.62 -10.54 12.07
N TYR A 187 -2.07 -10.79 13.28
CA TYR A 187 -3.16 -11.71 13.58
C TYR A 187 -4.10 -11.09 14.61
N ARG A 188 -5.41 -11.31 14.42
CA ARG A 188 -6.50 -10.88 15.26
C ARG A 188 -7.12 -12.07 15.96
N PHE A 189 -7.00 -12.11 17.28
CA PHE A 189 -7.64 -13.09 18.16
C PHE A 189 -9.00 -12.56 18.59
N ASP A 190 -10.07 -13.04 17.96
CA ASP A 190 -11.44 -12.66 18.31
C ASP A 190 -11.82 -13.22 19.69
N LEU A 191 -12.12 -12.34 20.65
CA LEU A 191 -12.57 -12.73 21.99
C LEU A 191 -14.08 -12.88 22.05
N ARG A 192 -14.80 -11.92 21.45
CA ARG A 192 -16.25 -11.91 21.26
C ARG A 192 -16.59 -10.98 20.10
N GLN A 193 -17.85 -10.91 19.71
CA GLN A 193 -18.27 -9.98 18.67
C GLN A 193 -17.88 -8.53 19.04
N GLY A 194 -17.10 -7.90 18.17
CA GLY A 194 -16.65 -6.51 18.33
C GLY A 194 -15.49 -6.28 19.30
N LEU A 195 -14.89 -7.35 19.85
CA LEU A 195 -13.70 -7.26 20.70
C LEU A 195 -12.69 -8.35 20.34
N ALA A 196 -11.45 -7.93 20.08
CA ALA A 196 -10.34 -8.82 19.79
C ALA A 196 -9.05 -8.34 20.47
N VAL A 197 -8.02 -9.19 20.43
CA VAL A 197 -6.63 -8.81 20.65
C VAL A 197 -5.92 -8.86 19.30
N ASP A 198 -5.31 -7.74 18.90
CA ASP A 198 -4.44 -7.68 17.73
C ASP A 198 -3.00 -7.94 18.19
N VAL A 199 -2.25 -8.76 17.44
CA VAL A 199 -0.82 -9.00 17.59
C VAL A 199 -0.17 -8.85 16.22
N GLY A 200 0.96 -8.17 16.12
CA GLY A 200 1.63 -8.04 14.84
C GLY A 200 3.03 -7.48 14.94
N GLY A 201 3.68 -7.40 13.80
CA GLY A 201 5.02 -6.86 13.69
C GLY A 201 5.40 -6.50 12.27
N ALA A 202 6.49 -5.74 12.16
CA ALA A 202 7.09 -5.36 10.90
C ALA A 202 8.62 -5.45 11.01
N ALA A 203 9.24 -5.85 9.93
CA ALA A 203 10.68 -5.88 9.75
C ALA A 203 11.01 -5.19 8.42
N ARG A 204 11.95 -4.26 8.44
CA ARG A 204 12.59 -3.68 7.27
C ARG A 204 14.08 -3.88 7.39
N HIS A 205 14.73 -4.35 6.33
CA HIS A 205 16.17 -4.40 6.26
C HIS A 205 16.62 -3.85 4.90
N THR A 206 17.63 -2.99 4.92
CA THR A 206 18.32 -2.48 3.72
C THR A 206 19.79 -2.81 3.84
N GLU A 207 20.28 -3.63 2.91
CA GLU A 207 21.70 -3.94 2.73
C GLU A 207 22.24 -3.02 1.63
N TYR A 208 23.28 -2.23 1.90
CA TYR A 208 23.92 -1.38 0.89
C TYR A 208 25.14 -2.07 0.29
N LEU A 209 25.07 -2.32 -1.03
CA LEU A 209 26.15 -2.98 -1.76
C LEU A 209 27.44 -2.17 -1.65
N ASN A 210 28.51 -2.82 -1.18
CA ASN A 210 29.84 -2.25 -0.95
C ASN A 210 29.92 -1.14 0.13
N SER A 211 28.85 -0.94 0.92
CA SER A 211 28.80 0.13 1.94
C SER A 211 28.05 -0.31 3.20
N SER A 212 28.46 -1.45 3.78
CA SER A 212 27.77 -2.07 4.93
C SER A 212 27.70 -1.21 6.19
N SER A 213 28.55 -0.18 6.31
CA SER A 213 28.45 0.84 7.37
C SER A 213 27.13 1.61 7.37
N PHE A 214 26.39 1.58 6.25
CA PHE A 214 25.08 2.21 6.11
C PHE A 214 23.91 1.23 6.16
N ASP A 215 24.16 -0.07 6.38
CA ASP A 215 23.10 -1.07 6.47
C ASP A 215 22.11 -0.70 7.58
N GLN A 216 20.81 -0.88 7.30
CA GLN A 216 19.75 -0.48 8.21
C GLN A 216 18.82 -1.65 8.48
N THR A 217 18.51 -1.90 9.75
CA THR A 217 17.47 -2.84 10.13
C THR A 217 16.52 -2.18 11.11
N TYR A 218 15.23 -2.32 10.88
CA TYR A 218 14.17 -1.87 11.78
C TYR A 218 13.20 -3.02 12.04
N LEU A 219 12.99 -3.33 13.31
CA LEU A 219 12.01 -4.31 13.78
C LEU A 219 11.02 -3.60 14.69
N ARG A 220 9.74 -3.92 14.56
CA ARG A 220 8.69 -3.46 15.49
C ARG A 220 7.73 -4.60 15.75
N ALA A 221 7.36 -4.81 17.01
CA ALA A 221 6.28 -5.70 17.41
C ALA A 221 5.23 -4.89 18.17
N HIS A 222 3.98 -5.32 18.13
CA HIS A 222 2.90 -4.70 18.87
C HIS A 222 1.82 -5.71 19.25
N MET A 223 1.13 -5.42 20.35
CA MET A 223 -0.04 -6.19 20.79
C MET A 223 -1.01 -5.31 21.57
N GLY A 224 -2.29 -5.65 21.53
CA GLY A 224 -3.27 -5.05 22.44
C GLY A 224 -4.71 -5.17 21.98
N PRO A 225 -5.67 -4.65 22.79
CA PRO A 225 -7.07 -4.78 22.50
C PRO A 225 -7.50 -3.96 21.28
N ARG A 226 -8.48 -4.51 20.57
CA ARG A 226 -9.19 -3.89 19.46
C ARG A 226 -10.69 -3.97 19.73
N VAL A 227 -11.34 -2.83 19.84
CA VAL A 227 -12.80 -2.72 19.82
C VAL A 227 -13.23 -2.34 18.42
N TYR A 228 -14.20 -3.03 17.85
CA TYR A 228 -14.59 -2.80 16.47
C TYR A 228 -16.08 -3.03 16.18
N THR A 229 -16.54 -2.38 15.13
CA THR A 229 -17.82 -2.59 14.46
C THR A 229 -17.57 -2.80 12.96
N ALA A 230 -18.62 -2.94 12.16
CA ALA A 230 -18.50 -3.04 10.70
C ALA A 230 -17.90 -1.78 10.04
N ARG A 231 -17.92 -0.62 10.71
CA ARG A 231 -17.48 0.67 10.15
C ARG A 231 -16.49 1.43 11.02
N SER A 232 -16.11 0.92 12.18
CA SER A 232 -15.22 1.62 13.10
C SER A 232 -14.35 0.64 13.84
N GLU A 233 -13.14 1.04 14.18
CA GLU A 233 -12.32 0.32 15.14
C GLU A 233 -11.46 1.28 15.93
N VAL A 234 -11.16 0.87 17.15
CA VAL A 234 -10.18 1.49 18.04
C VAL A 234 -9.24 0.39 18.49
N ARG A 235 -7.94 0.61 18.33
CA ARG A 235 -6.86 -0.24 18.81
C ARG A 235 -6.07 0.52 19.84
N VAL A 236 -5.74 -0.14 20.95
CA VAL A 236 -4.77 0.36 21.93
C VAL A 236 -3.66 -0.69 21.97
N LEU A 237 -2.46 -0.31 21.54
CA LEU A 237 -1.38 -1.25 21.27
C LEU A 237 -0.16 -0.86 22.09
N ALA A 238 0.33 -1.78 22.93
CA ALA A 238 1.71 -1.71 23.40
C ALA A 238 2.62 -2.11 22.23
N ALA A 239 3.75 -1.44 22.08
CA ALA A 239 4.70 -1.68 21.02
C ALA A 239 6.13 -1.66 21.53
N ALA A 240 6.99 -2.44 20.89
CA ALA A 240 8.43 -2.42 21.10
C ALA A 240 9.14 -2.35 19.75
N GLY A 241 10.22 -1.59 19.69
CA GLY A 241 11.01 -1.35 18.49
C GLY A 241 12.49 -1.63 18.72
N TYR A 242 13.18 -2.01 17.65
CA TYR A 242 14.61 -2.20 17.62
C TYR A 242 15.18 -1.75 16.29
N ALA A 243 16.26 -0.98 16.32
CA ALA A 243 16.97 -0.53 15.14
C ALA A 243 18.44 -0.93 15.19
N ARG A 244 18.98 -1.34 14.03
CA ARG A 244 20.41 -1.45 13.77
C ARG A 244 20.83 -0.51 12.65
N PHE A 245 22.04 0.02 12.77
CA PHE A 245 22.69 0.83 11.76
C PHE A 245 24.16 0.40 11.64
N GLY A 246 24.63 0.16 10.43
CA GLY A 246 26.01 -0.27 10.17
C GLY A 246 26.39 -1.57 10.90
N GLY A 247 25.44 -2.51 10.99
CA GLY A 247 25.60 -3.77 11.73
C GLY A 247 25.56 -3.66 13.26
N ARG A 248 25.46 -2.45 13.83
CA ARG A 248 25.45 -2.22 15.29
C ARG A 248 24.06 -1.87 15.80
N SER A 249 23.79 -2.17 17.07
CA SER A 249 22.58 -1.70 17.75
C SER A 249 22.54 -0.18 17.76
N TYR A 250 21.44 0.41 17.29
CA TYR A 250 21.27 1.86 17.23
C TYR A 250 20.37 2.35 18.36
N TYR A 251 19.13 1.86 18.42
CA TYR A 251 18.21 2.12 19.54
C TYR A 251 17.26 0.96 19.80
N THR A 252 16.70 0.95 21.00
CA THR A 252 15.48 0.23 21.36
C THR A 252 14.37 1.22 21.67
N SER A 253 13.12 0.83 21.47
CA SER A 253 11.98 1.64 21.89
C SER A 253 10.88 0.80 22.52
N ALA A 254 10.13 1.40 23.42
CA ALA A 254 8.94 0.82 24.02
C ALA A 254 7.88 1.90 24.17
N GLY A 255 6.63 1.59 23.82
CA GLY A 255 5.61 2.61 23.71
C GLY A 255 4.19 2.08 23.67
N MET A 256 3.27 3.03 23.60
CA MET A 256 1.85 2.78 23.40
C MET A 256 1.33 3.58 22.21
N GLN A 257 0.41 2.99 21.46
CA GLN A 257 -0.23 3.60 20.32
C GLN A 257 -1.72 3.36 20.34
N VAL A 258 -2.50 4.43 20.20
CA VAL A 258 -3.94 4.37 19.98
C VAL A 258 -4.23 4.68 18.52
N THR A 259 -4.91 3.77 17.83
CA THR A 259 -5.40 4.02 16.47
C THR A 259 -6.91 3.94 16.47
N ALA A 260 -7.59 5.00 16.05
CA ALA A 260 -9.03 4.99 15.81
C ALA A 260 -9.31 5.27 14.34
N GLN A 261 -10.14 4.46 13.71
CA GLN A 261 -10.56 4.68 12.32
C GLN A 261 -12.06 4.50 12.16
N ARG A 262 -12.64 5.22 11.20
CA ARG A 262 -14.07 5.15 10.87
C ARG A 262 -14.30 5.31 9.37
N GLN A 263 -15.10 4.39 8.82
CA GLN A 263 -15.72 4.54 7.51
C GLN A 263 -16.92 5.48 7.65
N LEU A 264 -16.75 6.74 7.24
CA LEU A 264 -17.77 7.79 7.36
C LEU A 264 -18.90 7.59 6.35
N ASN A 265 -18.56 7.19 5.13
CA ASN A 265 -19.49 6.79 4.07
C ASN A 265 -18.80 5.78 3.14
N ASP A 266 -19.43 5.38 2.04
CA ASP A 266 -18.90 4.36 1.12
C ASP A 266 -17.59 4.73 0.41
N ARG A 267 -17.18 6.01 0.42
CA ARG A 267 -15.96 6.52 -0.21
C ARG A 267 -14.94 7.05 0.78
N LEU A 268 -15.36 7.48 1.97
CA LEU A 268 -14.54 8.26 2.91
C LEU A 268 -14.23 7.47 4.18
N LYS A 269 -12.94 7.29 4.45
CA LYS A 269 -12.41 6.69 5.68
C LYS A 269 -11.49 7.68 6.38
N ALA A 270 -11.78 7.99 7.63
CA ALA A 270 -10.93 8.81 8.49
C ALA A 270 -10.21 7.95 9.53
N SER A 271 -9.00 8.33 9.91
CA SER A 271 -8.25 7.69 10.98
C SER A 271 -7.40 8.69 11.73
N ILE A 272 -7.26 8.47 13.04
CA ILE A 272 -6.36 9.18 13.93
C ILE A 272 -5.44 8.16 14.60
N LEU A 273 -4.17 8.51 14.73
CA LEU A 273 -3.15 7.73 15.40
C LEU A 273 -2.45 8.62 16.41
N VAL A 274 -2.42 8.18 17.66
CA VAL A 274 -1.73 8.84 18.77
C VAL A 274 -0.71 7.85 19.30
N GLY A 275 0.52 8.28 19.54
CA GLY A 275 1.58 7.41 20.03
C GLY A 275 2.48 8.10 21.03
N VAL A 276 3.00 7.31 21.96
CA VAL A 276 4.12 7.67 22.83
C VAL A 276 5.13 6.53 22.78
N ASP A 277 6.38 6.84 22.49
CA ASP A 277 7.47 5.89 22.46
C ASP A 277 8.64 6.44 23.30
N LYS A 278 9.11 5.65 24.28
CA LYS A 278 10.38 5.90 24.94
C LYS A 278 11.50 5.31 24.09
N MET A 279 12.52 6.10 23.82
CA MET A 279 13.66 5.80 22.96
C MET A 279 14.93 5.69 23.80
N ASN A 280 15.65 4.56 23.69
CA ASN A 280 16.95 4.37 24.33
C ASN A 280 17.99 4.02 23.25
N TYR A 281 18.94 4.92 23.03
CA TYR A 281 20.04 4.82 22.08
C TYR A 281 21.23 4.11 22.71
N THR A 282 21.88 3.23 21.95
CA THR A 282 22.93 2.37 22.51
C THR A 282 24.26 3.09 22.71
N THR A 283 24.61 4.05 21.84
CA THR A 283 25.93 4.72 21.84
C THR A 283 25.85 6.25 21.83
N ILE A 284 24.65 6.82 21.78
CA ILE A 284 24.39 8.27 21.71
C ILE A 284 23.28 8.61 22.70
N ASP A 285 23.52 8.30 23.97
CA ASP A 285 22.59 8.47 25.09
C ASP A 285 22.02 9.89 25.25
N TYR A 286 22.74 10.91 24.81
CA TYR A 286 22.23 12.29 24.73
C TYR A 286 20.96 12.43 23.85
N ARG A 287 20.64 11.43 23.00
CA ARG A 287 19.39 11.34 22.23
C ARG A 287 18.27 10.56 22.93
N ASP A 288 18.53 9.92 24.07
CA ASP A 288 17.51 9.19 24.82
C ASP A 288 16.38 10.12 25.21
N GLY A 289 15.16 9.59 25.21
CA GLY A 289 14.01 10.36 25.65
C GLY A 289 12.70 9.82 25.11
N GLU A 290 11.79 10.72 24.79
CA GLU A 290 10.39 10.40 24.52
C GLU A 290 9.94 11.04 23.22
N ASN A 291 9.16 10.28 22.46
CA ASN A 291 8.55 10.74 21.24
C ASN A 291 7.02 10.67 21.36
N TYR A 292 6.34 11.79 21.18
CA TYR A 292 4.90 11.90 21.19
C TYR A 292 4.40 12.23 19.78
N SER A 293 3.53 11.39 19.23
CA SER A 293 3.01 11.56 17.87
C SER A 293 1.50 11.65 17.84
N LEU A 294 0.99 12.53 16.99
CA LEU A 294 -0.42 12.65 16.63
C LEU A 294 -0.50 12.75 15.11
N THR A 295 -1.26 11.89 14.45
CA THR A 295 -1.48 11.93 13.00
C THR A 295 -2.95 11.71 12.67
N GLY A 296 -3.55 12.66 11.96
CA GLY A 296 -4.86 12.51 11.32
C GLY A 296 -4.68 12.15 9.84
N GLN A 297 -5.53 11.27 9.33
CA GLN A 297 -5.54 10.86 7.93
C GLN A 297 -6.95 10.69 7.42
N VAL A 298 -7.14 11.04 6.15
CA VAL A 298 -8.37 10.82 5.39
C VAL A 298 -8.02 10.09 4.11
N ASN A 299 -8.78 9.03 3.80
CA ASN A 299 -8.74 8.29 2.56
C ASN A 299 -10.09 8.45 1.86
N TYR A 300 -10.09 8.88 0.60
CA TYR A 300 -11.28 9.12 -0.20
C TYR A 300 -11.18 8.38 -1.55
N SER A 301 -12.09 7.44 -1.79
CA SER A 301 -12.26 6.79 -3.09
C SER A 301 -12.99 7.74 -4.05
N LEU A 302 -12.22 8.50 -4.82
CA LEU A 302 -12.72 9.48 -5.81
C LEU A 302 -13.61 8.81 -6.86
N SER A 303 -13.24 7.62 -7.31
CA SER A 303 -13.99 6.85 -8.30
C SER A 303 -13.68 5.35 -8.16
N ARG A 304 -14.23 4.54 -9.07
CA ARG A 304 -13.92 3.10 -9.17
C ARG A 304 -12.48 2.80 -9.59
N VAL A 305 -11.74 3.80 -10.05
CA VAL A 305 -10.37 3.66 -10.57
C VAL A 305 -9.41 4.64 -9.92
N SER A 306 -9.84 5.46 -8.97
CA SER A 306 -8.96 6.45 -8.34
C SER A 306 -9.28 6.67 -6.87
N SER A 307 -8.22 6.93 -6.10
CA SER A 307 -8.32 7.26 -4.68
C SER A 307 -7.35 8.38 -4.32
N PHE A 308 -7.71 9.13 -3.29
CA PHE A 308 -6.92 10.20 -2.71
C PHE A 308 -6.73 9.94 -1.22
N ARG A 309 -5.56 10.25 -0.71
CA ARG A 309 -5.21 10.19 0.71
C ARG A 309 -4.61 11.53 1.08
N THR A 310 -4.98 12.06 2.23
CA THR A 310 -4.30 13.20 2.85
C THR A 310 -4.06 12.92 4.32
N TYR A 311 -3.00 13.47 4.88
CA TYR A 311 -2.68 13.34 6.28
C TYR A 311 -1.97 14.58 6.80
N ALA A 312 -2.13 14.83 8.09
CA ALA A 312 -1.39 15.83 8.83
C ALA A 312 -0.98 15.25 10.19
N GLY A 313 0.17 15.66 10.70
CA GLY A 313 0.65 15.18 11.98
C GLY A 313 1.63 16.11 12.68
N ILE A 314 1.74 15.91 13.98
CA ILE A 314 2.64 16.60 14.89
C ILE A 314 3.44 15.53 15.64
N ASN A 315 4.74 15.73 15.77
CA ASN A 315 5.63 14.85 16.49
C ASN A 315 6.52 15.68 17.42
N LEU A 316 6.42 15.48 18.72
CA LEU A 316 7.25 16.12 19.73
C LEU A 316 8.35 15.13 20.14
N GLU A 317 9.60 15.48 19.88
CA GLU A 317 10.77 14.71 20.33
C GLU A 317 11.39 15.44 21.52
N LYS A 318 11.48 14.74 22.65
CA LYS A 318 12.17 15.17 23.85
C LYS A 318 13.37 14.27 24.07
N THR A 319 14.52 14.88 24.33
CA THR A 319 15.82 14.22 24.43
C THR A 319 16.56 14.70 25.67
N GLN A 320 17.65 14.02 26.05
CA GLN A 320 18.51 14.50 27.14
C GLN A 320 19.21 15.81 26.77
N GLU A 321 19.60 15.98 25.51
CA GLU A 321 20.23 17.19 25.00
C GLU A 321 19.18 18.16 24.43
N ALA A 322 18.85 19.22 25.19
CA ALA A 322 17.78 20.16 24.85
C ALA A 322 17.90 20.80 23.45
N SER A 323 19.11 20.89 22.88
CA SER A 323 19.33 21.40 21.52
C SER A 323 18.81 20.45 20.42
N LEU A 324 18.49 19.19 20.76
CA LEU A 324 17.91 18.19 19.86
C LEU A 324 16.39 18.03 20.01
N ASP A 325 15.80 18.57 21.08
CA ASP A 325 14.36 18.66 21.23
C ASP A 325 13.75 19.36 20.02
N ASN A 326 12.66 18.83 19.49
CA ASN A 326 12.00 19.43 18.33
C ASN A 326 10.51 19.14 18.28
N THR A 327 9.80 20.04 17.60
CA THR A 327 8.40 19.83 17.21
C THR A 327 8.32 19.72 15.70
N THR A 328 8.03 18.53 15.19
CA THR A 328 7.88 18.29 13.76
C THR A 328 6.42 18.37 13.34
N TYR A 329 6.09 19.27 12.41
CA TYR A 329 4.81 19.36 11.73
C TYR A 329 4.91 18.72 10.35
N ARG A 330 3.94 17.88 9.97
CA ARG A 330 3.92 17.24 8.66
C ARG A 330 2.54 17.33 8.02
N ILE A 331 2.50 17.61 6.74
CA ILE A 331 1.32 17.46 5.90
C ILE A 331 1.70 16.72 4.62
N GLY A 332 0.82 15.88 4.11
CA GLY A 332 1.06 15.19 2.86
C GLY A 332 -0.18 14.63 2.22
N PHE A 333 -0.02 14.25 0.96
CA PHE A 333 -1.07 13.64 0.16
C PHE A 333 -0.54 12.47 -0.66
N GLY A 334 -1.47 11.64 -1.12
CA GLY A 334 -1.24 10.58 -2.08
C GLY A 334 -2.43 10.46 -3.02
N TYR A 335 -2.17 10.26 -4.30
CA TYR A 335 -3.16 9.97 -5.33
C TYR A 335 -2.79 8.66 -6.00
N ALA A 336 -3.77 7.78 -6.18
CA ALA A 336 -3.59 6.54 -6.92
C ALA A 336 -4.66 6.42 -7.99
N ARG A 337 -4.27 5.99 -9.20
CA ARG A 337 -5.18 5.75 -10.31
C ARG A 337 -4.85 4.45 -11.03
N GLU A 338 -5.87 3.63 -11.23
CA GLU A 338 -5.85 2.51 -12.17
C GLU A 338 -5.96 3.05 -13.60
N LEU A 339 -4.94 2.76 -14.40
CA LEU A 339 -4.83 3.08 -15.82
C LEU A 339 -5.14 1.81 -16.66
N GLY A 340 -5.28 1.99 -17.96
CA GLY A 340 -5.27 0.86 -18.90
C GLY A 340 -3.94 0.10 -18.89
N LEU A 341 -3.87 -0.99 -19.65
CA LEU A 341 -2.70 -1.89 -19.75
C LEU A 341 -2.29 -2.51 -18.41
N GLY A 342 -3.20 -2.62 -17.44
CA GLY A 342 -2.91 -3.24 -16.15
C GLY A 342 -1.93 -2.43 -15.29
N LEU A 343 -1.93 -1.11 -15.39
CA LEU A 343 -1.06 -0.24 -14.60
C LEU A 343 -1.84 0.46 -13.47
N THR A 344 -1.20 0.59 -12.32
CA THR A 344 -1.63 1.52 -11.26
C THR A 344 -0.55 2.57 -11.08
N ALA A 345 -0.89 3.83 -11.36
CA ALA A 345 -0.01 4.97 -11.12
C ALA A 345 -0.28 5.57 -9.73
N THR A 346 0.78 5.93 -9.02
CA THR A 346 0.71 6.61 -7.72
C THR A 346 1.54 7.88 -7.74
N LEU A 347 1.00 8.96 -7.18
CA LEU A 347 1.69 10.22 -6.92
C LEU A 347 1.58 10.52 -5.43
N SER A 348 2.67 10.96 -4.80
CA SER A 348 2.66 11.41 -3.40
C SER A 348 3.50 12.67 -3.23
N GLY A 349 3.09 13.50 -2.27
CA GLY A 349 3.83 14.68 -1.87
C GLY A 349 3.69 14.92 -0.37
N SER A 350 4.74 15.43 0.27
CA SER A 350 4.68 15.85 1.67
C SER A 350 5.61 17.02 1.94
N PHE A 351 5.20 17.84 2.89
CA PHE A 351 5.99 18.90 3.48
C PHE A 351 6.15 18.65 4.98
N THR A 352 7.36 18.80 5.48
CA THR A 352 7.70 18.69 6.90
C THR A 352 8.41 19.95 7.34
N TYR A 353 7.96 20.55 8.45
CA TYR A 353 8.61 21.67 9.12
C TYR A 353 9.07 21.20 10.51
N ARG A 354 10.35 21.36 10.82
CA ARG A 354 10.96 20.93 12.08
C ARG A 354 11.81 22.05 12.69
N PRO A 355 11.20 22.92 13.49
CA PRO A 355 11.92 23.76 14.44
C PRO A 355 12.45 22.90 15.59
N PHE A 356 13.73 23.09 15.92
CA PHE A 356 14.29 22.61 17.18
C PHE A 356 13.92 23.58 18.30
N ASP A 357 14.02 23.17 19.56
CA ASP A 357 13.50 23.95 20.69
C ASP A 357 14.57 24.88 21.29
N ALA A 358 15.83 24.44 21.34
CA ALA A 358 16.93 25.19 21.97
C ALA A 358 18.09 25.52 21.02
N PHE A 359 18.95 26.44 21.48
CA PHE A 359 20.17 26.85 20.79
C PHE A 359 21.21 25.72 20.84
N SER A 360 21.85 25.43 19.71
CA SER A 360 22.97 24.48 19.69
C SER A 360 24.28 25.24 19.83
N ILE A 361 25.02 24.96 20.90
CA ILE A 361 26.39 25.50 21.08
C ILE A 361 27.29 25.04 19.93
N LEU A 362 27.10 23.81 19.46
CA LEU A 362 27.86 23.23 18.36
C LEU A 362 27.68 24.01 17.06
N TYR A 363 26.47 24.49 16.76
CA TYR A 363 26.19 25.18 15.49
C TYR A 363 26.15 26.70 15.62
N GLY A 364 26.11 27.23 16.85
CA GLY A 364 26.02 28.67 17.09
C GLY A 364 24.66 29.29 16.75
N GLU A 365 23.63 28.46 16.52
CA GLU A 365 22.28 28.89 16.21
C GLU A 365 21.23 27.82 16.57
N LYS A 366 19.95 28.22 16.49
CA LYS A 366 18.80 27.33 16.68
C LYS A 366 18.41 26.71 15.34
N ARG A 367 18.45 25.38 15.23
CA ARG A 367 18.19 24.66 13.98
C ARG A 367 16.72 24.74 13.56
N THR A 368 16.49 24.91 12.26
CA THR A 368 15.17 24.80 11.63
C THR A 368 15.28 24.11 10.29
N ASP A 369 14.50 23.05 10.09
CA ASP A 369 14.49 22.28 8.84
C ASP A 369 13.14 22.34 8.12
N HIS A 370 13.21 22.33 6.80
CA HIS A 370 12.08 22.21 5.90
C HIS A 370 12.37 21.06 4.93
N THR A 371 11.53 20.03 4.92
CA THR A 371 11.70 18.89 4.01
C THR A 371 10.51 18.78 3.06
N ILE A 372 10.79 18.78 1.77
CA ILE A 372 9.84 18.42 0.72
C ILE A 372 10.17 17.00 0.25
N SER A 373 9.14 16.17 0.12
CA SER A 373 9.28 14.84 -0.47
C SER A 373 8.21 14.63 -1.53
N THR A 374 8.61 14.15 -2.70
CA THR A 374 7.69 13.80 -3.79
C THR A 374 7.98 12.39 -4.25
N GLY A 375 6.96 11.69 -4.74
CA GLY A 375 7.13 10.34 -5.24
C GLY A 375 6.15 10.02 -6.35
N VAL A 376 6.63 9.30 -7.36
CA VAL A 376 5.83 8.77 -8.48
C VAL A 376 6.11 7.28 -8.58
N GLY A 377 5.07 6.47 -8.76
CA GLY A 377 5.23 5.03 -8.86
C GLY A 377 4.24 4.38 -9.82
N PHE A 378 4.64 3.23 -10.33
CA PHE A 378 3.87 2.40 -11.26
C PHE A 378 3.91 0.95 -10.78
N THR A 379 2.75 0.33 -10.66
CA THR A 379 2.61 -1.12 -10.36
C THR A 379 1.92 -1.81 -11.53
N LYS A 380 2.50 -2.91 -12.02
CA LYS A 380 1.92 -3.71 -13.11
C LYS A 380 1.08 -4.85 -12.52
N ARG A 381 -0.21 -4.60 -12.35
CA ARG A 381 -1.17 -5.40 -11.56
C ARG A 381 -1.71 -6.65 -12.28
N ASP A 382 -1.53 -6.73 -13.58
CA ASP A 382 -1.88 -7.89 -14.42
C ASP A 382 -0.71 -8.89 -14.54
N ILE A 383 0.51 -8.52 -14.13
CA ILE A 383 1.58 -9.48 -13.90
C ILE A 383 1.48 -9.99 -12.46
N ASN A 384 1.38 -11.31 -12.31
CA ASN A 384 1.33 -11.97 -11.02
C ASN A 384 2.27 -13.18 -11.03
N ILE A 385 3.41 -13.05 -10.36
CA ILE A 385 4.41 -14.11 -10.22
C ILE A 385 4.36 -14.57 -8.78
N TRP A 386 3.80 -15.76 -8.51
CA TRP A 386 3.58 -16.29 -7.17
C TRP A 386 2.92 -15.29 -6.19
N GLY A 387 1.98 -14.48 -6.67
CA GLY A 387 1.28 -13.46 -5.89
C GLY A 387 1.97 -12.08 -5.85
N PHE A 388 3.15 -11.93 -6.42
CA PHE A 388 3.88 -10.67 -6.49
C PHE A 388 3.58 -9.89 -7.76
N ALA A 389 3.43 -8.57 -7.63
CA ALA A 389 3.34 -7.63 -8.74
C ALA A 389 4.62 -6.77 -8.81
N PRO A 390 5.21 -6.54 -10.00
CA PRO A 390 6.36 -5.67 -10.14
C PRO A 390 5.95 -4.20 -9.95
N VAL A 391 6.85 -3.46 -9.31
CA VAL A 391 6.68 -2.04 -8.97
C VAL A 391 7.96 -1.28 -9.28
N VAL A 392 7.79 -0.08 -9.81
CA VAL A 392 8.85 0.91 -9.97
C VAL A 392 8.38 2.20 -9.31
N ARG A 393 9.21 2.79 -8.45
CA ARG A 393 8.92 4.05 -7.77
C ARG A 393 10.14 4.94 -7.80
N TYR A 394 9.93 6.21 -8.04
CA TYR A 394 10.93 7.26 -7.90
C TYR A 394 10.51 8.18 -6.76
N ASP A 395 11.43 8.48 -5.86
CA ASP A 395 11.27 9.39 -4.73
C ASP A 395 12.34 10.48 -4.79
N TYR A 396 11.93 11.73 -4.59
CA TYR A 396 12.80 12.89 -4.46
C TYR A 396 12.60 13.53 -3.09
N PHE A 397 13.71 13.86 -2.43
CA PHE A 397 13.73 14.56 -1.15
C PHE A 397 14.60 15.80 -1.26
N ARG A 398 14.12 16.91 -0.72
CA ARG A 398 14.89 18.14 -0.52
C ARG A 398 14.76 18.56 0.93
N SER A 399 15.87 18.55 1.66
CA SER A 399 16.00 19.09 3.01
C SER A 399 16.69 20.45 2.92
N MET A 400 16.02 21.49 3.41
CA MET A 400 16.54 22.85 3.52
C MET A 400 16.70 23.16 5.00
N SER A 401 17.91 23.45 5.44
CA SER A 401 18.22 23.76 6.84
C SER A 401 19.04 25.04 6.89
N ASN A 402 18.89 25.83 7.96
CA ASN A 402 19.80 26.94 8.23
C ASN A 402 21.22 26.45 8.56
N ILE A 403 21.35 25.19 9.00
CA ILE A 403 22.65 24.55 9.24
C ILE A 403 23.02 23.71 8.02
N THR A 404 24.10 24.10 7.33
CA THR A 404 24.56 23.49 6.07
C THR A 404 24.72 21.97 6.13
N LEU A 405 25.12 21.42 7.28
CA LEU A 405 25.27 19.97 7.51
C LEU A 405 24.00 19.17 7.19
N PHE A 406 22.83 19.79 7.32
CA PHE A 406 21.52 19.16 7.15
C PHE A 406 20.76 19.61 5.90
N ASP A 407 21.40 20.44 5.06
CA ASP A 407 20.90 20.80 3.73
C ASP A 407 21.38 19.77 2.69
N TYR A 408 20.43 19.10 2.05
CA TYR A 408 20.72 18.08 1.03
C TYR A 408 19.53 17.82 0.11
N ASP A 409 19.81 17.23 -1.04
CA ASP A 409 18.84 16.58 -1.91
C ASP A 409 19.14 15.07 -2.03
N ARG A 410 18.11 14.28 -2.36
CA ARG A 410 18.21 12.83 -2.51
C ARG A 410 17.24 12.34 -3.57
N HIS A 411 17.74 11.51 -4.48
CA HIS A 411 16.98 10.84 -5.51
C HIS A 411 17.08 9.33 -5.26
N ARG A 412 15.94 8.66 -5.16
CA ARG A 412 15.88 7.22 -4.93
C ARG A 412 14.94 6.57 -5.93
N ILE A 413 15.39 5.51 -6.58
CA ILE A 413 14.56 4.67 -7.44
C ILE A 413 14.39 3.33 -6.73
N ASN A 414 13.17 2.86 -6.50
CA ASN A 414 12.88 1.53 -5.97
C ASN A 414 12.29 0.68 -7.09
N ILE A 415 12.99 -0.38 -7.49
CA ILE A 415 12.53 -1.36 -8.48
C ILE A 415 12.40 -2.69 -7.77
N GLY A 416 11.22 -3.30 -7.79
CA GLY A 416 11.01 -4.50 -6.99
C GLY A 416 9.67 -5.17 -7.22
N PHE A 417 9.30 -5.98 -6.23
CA PHE A 417 8.09 -6.76 -6.21
C PHE A 417 7.36 -6.55 -4.88
N THR A 418 6.03 -6.51 -4.93
CA THR A 418 5.18 -6.40 -3.74
C THR A 418 4.04 -7.41 -3.77
N ARG A 419 3.69 -7.90 -2.59
CA ARG A 419 2.57 -8.82 -2.35
C ARG A 419 1.84 -8.42 -1.06
N VAL A 420 0.51 -8.41 -1.13
CA VAL A 420 -0.41 -8.01 -0.05
C VAL A 420 -1.47 -9.10 0.12
N PHE A 421 -1.66 -9.59 1.35
CA PHE A 421 -2.60 -10.63 1.74
C PHE A 421 -3.42 -10.29 2.99
#